data_AF-A0A3N5J1M2-F1
#
_entry.id   AF-A0A3N5J1M2-F1
#
_cell.length_a   1.000
_cell.length_b   1.000
_cell.length_c   1.000
_cell.angle_alpha   90.00
_cell.angle_beta   90.00
_cell.angle_gamma   90.00
#
_symmetry.space_group_name_H-M   'P 1'
#
loop_
_entity.id
_entity.type
_entity.pdbx_description
1 polymer ?
#
loop_
_entity_poly.entity_id
_entity_poly.type
_entity_poly.pdbx_seq_one_letter_code
_entity_poly.pdbx_strand_id
1 'polypeptide(L)'
;LFRKLKGLTDERPQEFIRSLRLKQAARLLTDSKMTITEICYACGFNFPAHFTLQFRAKYGLNPNEYRKQDGRLSQPFPPIM
;
A
#
# COMPACT_ATOMS: atom_id res chain seq x y z
N LEU A 1 14.12 32.88 2.27
CA LEU A 1 13.59 32.59 0.93
C LEU A 1 12.98 31.17 0.89
N PHE A 2 11.80 30.94 1.47
CA PHE A 2 11.08 29.65 1.44
C PHE A 2 9.55 29.85 1.36
N ARG A 3 9.08 30.54 0.32
CA ARG A 3 7.64 30.66 -0.01
C ARG A 3 7.40 30.11 -1.41
N LYS A 4 7.54 28.80 -1.59
CA LYS A 4 7.10 28.08 -2.80
C LYS A 4 6.61 26.68 -2.42
N LEU A 5 5.48 26.61 -1.72
CA LEU A 5 4.74 25.36 -1.54
C LEU A 5 3.30 25.67 -1.96
N LYS A 6 3.04 25.45 -3.25
CA LYS A 6 2.23 24.34 -3.76
C LYS A 6 0.74 24.56 -3.48
N GLY A 7 0.13 25.38 -4.35
CA GLY A 7 -1.28 25.75 -4.28
C GLY A 7 -2.17 25.22 -5.40
N LEU A 8 -1.78 24.20 -6.20
CA LEU A 8 -2.58 23.83 -7.39
C LEU A 8 -2.68 22.34 -7.76
N THR A 9 -2.31 21.38 -6.92
CA THR A 9 -2.51 19.95 -7.27
C THR A 9 -2.50 19.02 -6.06
N ASP A 10 -3.51 19.08 -5.19
CA ASP A 10 -3.47 18.32 -3.93
C ASP A 10 -3.86 16.84 -4.07
N GLU A 11 -4.59 16.44 -5.12
CA GLU A 11 -5.24 15.11 -5.12
C GLU A 11 -4.64 14.03 -6.04
N ARG A 12 -3.59 14.31 -6.85
CA ARG A 12 -3.07 13.32 -7.82
C ARG A 12 -1.68 12.75 -7.51
N PRO A 13 -0.68 13.56 -7.11
CA PRO A 13 0.67 13.04 -6.86
C PRO A 13 0.73 12.21 -5.56
N GLN A 14 0.01 12.63 -4.53
CA GLN A 14 -0.02 11.92 -3.25
C GLN A 14 -0.68 10.56 -3.38
N GLU A 15 -1.79 10.47 -4.12
CA GLU A 15 -2.49 9.22 -4.38
C GLU A 15 -1.65 8.26 -5.24
N PHE A 16 -0.86 8.77 -6.19
CA PHE A 16 0.08 7.95 -6.96
C PHE A 16 1.20 7.39 -6.07
N ILE A 17 1.83 8.22 -5.24
CA ILE A 17 2.87 7.78 -4.29
C ILE A 17 2.31 6.76 -3.30
N ARG A 18 1.11 7.02 -2.76
CA ARG A 18 0.39 6.10 -1.87
C ARG A 18 0.11 4.78 -2.56
N SER A 19 -0.35 4.84 -3.79
CA SER A 19 -0.59 3.68 -4.63
C SER A 19 0.66 2.83 -4.85
N LEU A 20 1.82 3.47 -5.02
CA LEU A 20 3.11 2.79 -5.15
C LEU A 20 3.54 2.13 -3.84
N ARG A 21 3.41 2.83 -2.71
CA ARG A 21 3.69 2.28 -1.36
C ARG A 21 2.81 1.08 -1.06
N LEU A 22 1.52 1.14 -1.38
CA LEU A 22 0.59 0.02 -1.24
C LEU A 22 0.94 -1.17 -2.15
N LYS A 23 1.51 -0.92 -3.34
CA LYS A 23 2.01 -1.97 -4.24
C LYS A 23 3.23 -2.67 -3.65
N GLN A 24 4.15 -1.90 -3.08
CA GLN A 24 5.30 -2.45 -2.37
C GLN A 24 4.88 -3.25 -1.14
N ALA A 25 3.90 -2.77 -0.38
CA ALA A 25 3.35 -3.48 0.77
C ALA A 25 2.74 -4.83 0.38
N ALA A 26 1.97 -4.89 -0.71
CA ALA A 26 1.39 -6.12 -1.23
C ALA A 26 2.47 -7.15 -1.62
N ARG A 27 3.57 -6.68 -2.23
CA ARG A 27 4.72 -7.54 -2.54
C ARG A 27 5.41 -8.05 -1.29
N LEU A 28 5.63 -7.19 -0.28
CA LEU A 28 6.26 -7.60 0.98
C LEU A 28 5.38 -8.58 1.78
N LEU A 29 4.06 -8.49 1.66
CA LEU A 29 3.13 -9.41 2.31
C LEU A 29 3.25 -10.85 1.76
N THR A 30 3.63 -11.02 0.50
CA THR A 30 3.77 -12.34 -0.15
C THR A 30 5.21 -12.83 -0.18
N ASP A 31 6.16 -11.93 -0.44
CA ASP A 31 7.59 -12.23 -0.58
C ASP A 31 8.29 -12.41 0.78
N SER A 32 7.78 -11.76 1.83
CA SER A 32 8.41 -11.75 3.15
C SER A 32 7.48 -12.26 4.26
N LYS A 33 8.06 -12.86 5.30
CA LYS A 33 7.34 -13.28 6.52
C LYS A 33 7.13 -12.13 7.53
N MET A 34 7.35 -10.89 7.10
CA MET A 34 7.23 -9.70 7.94
C MET A 34 5.81 -9.54 8.49
N THR A 35 5.71 -8.95 9.67
CA THR A 35 4.42 -8.59 10.25
C THR A 35 3.81 -7.39 9.53
N ILE A 36 2.49 -7.25 9.61
CA ILE A 36 1.75 -6.12 9.01
C ILE A 36 2.30 -4.78 9.54
N THR A 37 2.70 -4.75 10.81
CA THR A 37 3.31 -3.60 11.48
C THR A 37 4.66 -3.24 10.85
N GLU A 38 5.54 -4.21 10.61
CA GLU A 38 6.83 -3.96 9.95
C GLU A 38 6.64 -3.48 8.51
N ILE A 39 5.71 -4.09 7.76
CA ILE A 39 5.41 -3.72 6.38
C ILE A 39 4.83 -2.30 6.32
N CYS A 40 3.99 -1.93 7.29
CA CYS A 40 3.47 -0.57 7.46
C CYS A 40 4.62 0.43 7.58
N TYR A 41 5.56 0.20 8.51
CA TYR A 41 6.72 1.07 8.69
C TYR A 41 7.66 1.07 7.48
N ALA A 42 7.90 -0.08 6.86
CA ALA A 42 8.74 -0.21 5.67
C ALA A 42 8.18 0.54 4.46
N CYS A 43 6.86 0.60 4.33
CA CYS A 43 6.17 1.37 3.30
C CYS A 43 6.01 2.85 3.65
N GLY A 44 6.50 3.28 4.81
CA GLY A 44 6.48 4.64 5.34
C GLY A 44 5.10 5.11 5.81
N PHE A 45 4.27 4.18 6.31
CA PHE A 45 3.07 4.50 7.05
C PHE A 45 3.38 4.52 8.55
N ASN A 46 3.00 5.62 9.21
CA ASN A 46 3.19 5.76 10.66
C ASN A 46 2.13 5.01 11.47
N PHE A 47 0.94 4.78 10.89
CA PHE A 47 -0.20 4.20 11.57
C PHE A 47 -0.72 2.95 10.85
N PRO A 48 -0.66 1.76 11.49
CA PRO A 48 -1.12 0.51 10.88
C PRO A 48 -2.63 0.47 10.63
N ALA A 49 -3.43 1.17 11.44
CA ALA A 49 -4.87 1.30 11.22
C ALA A 49 -5.20 2.00 9.88
N HIS A 50 -4.53 3.12 9.61
CA HIS A 50 -4.67 3.85 8.35
C HIS A 50 -4.15 3.03 7.16
N PHE A 51 -3.01 2.34 7.32
CA PHE A 51 -2.48 1.44 6.30
C PHE A 51 -3.51 0.35 5.94
N THR A 52 -4.10 -0.31 6.94
CA THR A 52 -5.07 -1.39 6.72
C THR A 52 -6.30 -0.90 5.97
N LEU A 53 -6.86 0.25 6.36
CA LEU A 53 -8.00 0.86 5.67
C LEU A 53 -7.69 1.15 4.20
N GLN A 54 -6.50 1.67 3.93
CA GLN A 54 -6.07 2.07 2.59
C GLN A 54 -5.71 0.88 1.71
N PHE A 55 -5.07 -0.12 2.30
CA PHE A 55 -4.80 -1.39 1.64
C PHE A 55 -6.10 -2.08 1.25
N ARG A 56 -7.07 -2.13 2.17
CA ARG A 56 -8.41 -2.67 1.90
C ARG A 56 -9.16 -1.83 0.87
N ALA A 57 -9.09 -0.50 0.91
CA ALA A 57 -9.72 0.35 -0.09
C ALA A 57 -9.19 0.09 -1.50
N LYS A 58 -7.88 -0.23 -1.62
CA LYS A 58 -7.23 -0.49 -2.90
C LYS A 58 -7.36 -1.93 -3.40
N TYR A 59 -7.25 -2.92 -2.53
CA TYR A 59 -7.22 -4.35 -2.88
C TYR A 59 -8.48 -5.11 -2.49
N GLY A 60 -9.43 -4.47 -1.81
CA GLY A 60 -10.64 -5.10 -1.28
C GLY A 60 -10.42 -5.97 -0.03
N LEU A 61 -9.16 -6.28 0.31
CA LEU A 61 -8.78 -7.25 1.34
C LEU A 61 -7.92 -6.59 2.41
N ASN A 62 -7.98 -7.11 3.63
CA ASN A 62 -7.08 -6.69 4.69
C ASN A 62 -5.69 -7.31 4.45
N PRO A 63 -4.58 -6.66 4.85
CA PRO A 63 -3.22 -7.19 4.71
C PRO A 63 -3.05 -8.62 5.24
N ASN A 64 -3.71 -8.94 6.36
CA ASN A 64 -3.68 -10.26 6.96
C ASN A 64 -4.38 -11.32 6.09
N GLU A 65 -5.52 -10.96 5.51
CA GLU A 65 -6.31 -11.84 4.65
C GLU A 65 -5.59 -12.03 3.31
N TYR A 66 -5.00 -10.96 2.76
CA TYR A 66 -4.15 -11.01 1.58
C TYR A 66 -2.97 -11.99 1.75
N ARG A 67 -2.31 -11.97 2.92
CA ARG A 67 -1.24 -12.92 3.26
C ARG A 67 -1.74 -14.37 3.37
N LYS A 68 -2.94 -14.60 3.90
CA LYS A 68 -3.52 -15.95 4.04
C LYS A 68 -4.00 -16.51 2.70
N GLN A 69 -4.46 -15.66 1.79
CA GLN A 69 -5.03 -16.04 0.50
C GLN A 69 -3.97 -16.52 -0.50
N ASP A 70 -2.69 -16.19 -0.26
CA ASP A 70 -1.52 -16.69 -1.02
C ASP A 70 -1.38 -18.22 -1.01
N GLY A 71 -2.13 -18.94 -0.16
CA GLY A 71 -2.21 -20.40 -0.23
C GLY A 71 -2.99 -20.96 -1.44
N ARG A 72 -3.78 -20.16 -2.17
CA ARG A 72 -4.66 -20.68 -3.25
C ARG A 72 -4.86 -19.80 -4.49
N LEU A 73 -4.38 -18.56 -4.54
CA LEU A 73 -4.63 -17.69 -5.69
C LEU A 73 -3.34 -17.07 -6.21
N SER A 74 -2.75 -17.74 -7.21
CA SER A 74 -2.19 -17.07 -8.37
C SER A 74 -3.27 -16.16 -8.97
N GLN A 75 -3.37 -14.92 -8.47
CA GLN A 75 -3.92 -13.83 -9.26
C GLN A 75 -2.73 -12.92 -9.56
N PRO A 76 -2.16 -13.00 -10.77
CA PRO A 76 -1.17 -12.03 -11.18
C PRO A 76 -1.82 -10.65 -11.06
N PHE A 77 -1.01 -9.64 -10.71
CA PHE A 77 -1.34 -8.24 -10.93
C PHE A 77 -2.29 -8.10 -12.11
N PRO A 78 -3.46 -7.43 -11.99
CA PRO A 78 -4.20 -7.08 -13.18
C PRO A 78 -3.19 -6.38 -14.11
N PRO A 79 -2.93 -6.94 -15.32
CA PRO A 79 -1.97 -6.35 -16.23
C PRO A 79 -2.42 -4.91 -16.44
N ILE A 80 -1.47 -4.00 -16.24
CA ILE A 80 -1.65 -2.60 -16.59
C ILE A 80 -2.03 -2.62 -18.08
N MET A 81 -3.28 -2.28 -18.41
CA MET A 81 -3.61 -1.79 -19.75
C MET A 81 -2.95 -0.43 -19.97
#